data_AF-A0A7W9DPB6-F1
#
_entry.id   AF-A0A7W9DPB6-F1
#
_cell.length_a   1.000
_cell.length_b   1.000
_cell.length_c   1.000
_cell.angle_alpha   90.00
_cell.angle_beta   90.00
_cell.angle_gamma   90.00
#
_symmetry.space_group_name_H-M   'P 1'
#
loop_
_entity.id
_entity.type
_entity.pdbx_description
1 polymer ?
#
loop_
_entity_poly.entity_id
_entity_poly.type
_entity_poly.pdbx_seq_one_letter_code
_entity_poly.pdbx_strand_id
1 'polypeptide(L)'
;MTVLLALAPAATTIAAAAPVTRSAAPYCYEEPSQPTADVSDLKARFTSANWMQTLQAMYQRRWPSGQGLAVAQVRDQYWNQFVQKNSFEAFAESMMVAIHEETHMWDLDPARTRWNVYTAAWINASRQDTTVPLYDGFPRKEILPLIKDRLSDSMDGIYLRDQTQGEYHLQGVLAELNAGLMGLPAVTVVQEYIKGIGASNARDIAATNLRYLLLYLRVAKDRHPDYWTKIKNEPKLRTLVLTQWLRTAYWLEKSAPYTGKLGGPNADKITQTNYAPENLAILEEFTGARVRTDAQKNCTI
;
A
#
# COMPACT_ATOMS: atom_id res chain seq x y z
N MET A 1 -82.59 28.41 -27.36
CA MET A 1 -82.35 27.61 -26.14
C MET A 1 -81.12 26.77 -26.42
N THR A 2 -79.95 27.24 -25.98
CA THR A 2 -78.64 26.71 -26.37
C THR A 2 -77.89 26.45 -25.08
N VAL A 3 -77.61 25.18 -24.79
CA VAL A 3 -76.88 24.75 -23.59
C VAL A 3 -75.40 24.62 -23.96
N LEU A 4 -74.54 25.45 -23.36
CA LEU A 4 -73.09 25.29 -23.40
C LEU A 4 -72.67 24.32 -22.29
N LEU A 5 -72.08 23.18 -22.64
CA LEU A 5 -71.31 22.34 -21.72
C LEU A 5 -69.90 22.90 -21.59
N ALA A 6 -69.49 23.26 -20.37
CA ALA A 6 -68.11 23.56 -20.03
C ALA A 6 -67.43 22.29 -19.47
N LEU A 7 -66.39 21.81 -20.16
CA LEU A 7 -65.52 20.73 -19.69
C LEU A 7 -64.36 21.36 -18.87
N ALA A 8 -64.27 21.00 -17.59
CA ALA A 8 -63.12 21.35 -16.75
C ALA A 8 -61.98 20.34 -16.97
N PRO A 9 -60.70 20.77 -17.03
CA PRO A 9 -59.58 19.86 -17.13
C PRO A 9 -59.26 19.24 -15.75
N ALA A 10 -59.12 17.92 -15.71
CA ALA A 10 -58.64 17.19 -14.55
C ALA A 10 -57.13 17.40 -14.37
N ALA A 11 -56.73 17.89 -13.20
CA ALA A 11 -55.32 18.01 -12.82
C ALA A 11 -54.79 16.64 -12.40
N THR A 12 -53.99 16.00 -13.27
CA THR A 12 -53.16 14.85 -12.90
C THR A 12 -51.94 15.33 -12.11
N THR A 13 -51.91 15.03 -10.82
CA THR A 13 -50.72 15.15 -9.97
C THR A 13 -49.76 14.01 -10.30
N ILE A 14 -48.66 14.32 -10.99
CA ILE A 14 -47.55 13.40 -11.16
C ILE A 14 -46.76 13.41 -9.84
N ALA A 15 -46.83 12.31 -9.08
CA ALA A 15 -45.98 12.12 -7.92
C ALA A 15 -44.51 12.07 -8.37
N ALA A 16 -43.69 12.99 -7.88
CA ALA A 16 -42.25 12.97 -8.12
C ALA A 16 -41.65 11.70 -7.48
N ALA A 17 -41.05 10.85 -8.30
CA ALA A 17 -40.29 9.70 -7.82
C ALA A 17 -39.14 10.19 -6.93
N ALA A 18 -39.02 9.61 -5.73
CA ALA A 18 -37.91 9.89 -4.84
C ALA A 18 -36.57 9.58 -5.56
N PRO A 19 -35.52 10.41 -5.37
CA PRO A 19 -34.24 10.17 -5.98
C PRO A 19 -33.67 8.85 -5.47
N VAL A 20 -33.48 7.90 -6.40
CA VAL A 20 -32.70 6.69 -6.13
C VAL A 20 -31.27 7.15 -5.91
N THR A 21 -30.84 7.21 -4.66
CA THR A 21 -29.42 7.35 -4.31
C THR A 21 -28.70 6.10 -4.82
N ARG A 22 -28.13 6.21 -6.02
CA ARG A 22 -27.26 5.20 -6.59
C ARG A 22 -26.08 5.06 -5.63
N SER A 23 -26.03 3.97 -4.86
CA SER A 23 -24.85 3.67 -4.05
C SER A 23 -23.64 3.65 -4.98
N ALA A 24 -22.57 4.33 -4.60
CA ALA A 24 -21.34 4.35 -5.39
C ALA A 24 -20.83 2.91 -5.55
N ALA A 25 -20.33 2.58 -6.74
CA ALA A 25 -19.79 1.24 -6.97
C ALA A 25 -18.61 0.97 -5.99
N PRO A 26 -18.44 -0.28 -5.54
CA PRO A 26 -17.29 -0.67 -4.73
C PRO A 26 -15.97 -0.23 -5.36
N TYR A 27 -15.10 0.39 -4.56
CA TYR A 27 -13.73 0.68 -4.96
C TYR A 27 -12.85 -0.52 -4.68
N CYS A 28 -12.27 -1.12 -5.73
CA CYS A 28 -11.34 -2.23 -5.63
C CYS A 28 -9.94 -1.80 -6.06
N TYR A 29 -8.92 -2.24 -5.33
CA TYR A 29 -7.54 -2.13 -5.79
C TYR A 29 -7.18 -3.33 -6.65
N GLU A 30 -6.67 -3.07 -7.84
CA GLU A 30 -6.03 -4.05 -8.71
C GLU A 30 -4.88 -3.39 -9.47
N GLU A 31 -3.89 -4.19 -9.87
CA GLU A 31 -2.87 -3.75 -10.81
C GLU A 31 -2.43 -4.89 -11.74
N PRO A 32 -1.99 -4.58 -12.98
CA PRO A 32 -1.51 -5.60 -13.91
C PRO A 32 -0.35 -6.40 -13.30
N SER A 33 -0.51 -7.71 -13.26
CA SER A 33 0.56 -8.63 -12.84
C SER A 33 0.36 -10.02 -13.44
N GLN A 34 1.44 -10.60 -13.95
CA GLN A 34 1.49 -11.94 -14.52
C GLN A 34 2.69 -12.70 -13.96
N PRO A 35 2.62 -13.18 -12.70
CA PRO A 35 3.76 -13.85 -12.04
C PRO A 35 4.32 -15.05 -12.81
N THR A 36 3.50 -15.68 -13.65
CA THR A 36 3.86 -16.88 -14.42
C THR A 36 4.33 -16.60 -15.85
N ALA A 37 4.40 -15.34 -16.29
CA ALA A 37 4.88 -15.01 -17.63
C ALA A 37 6.36 -15.43 -17.78
N ASP A 38 6.73 -16.00 -18.94
CA ASP A 38 8.08 -16.54 -19.11
C ASP A 38 9.16 -15.43 -19.15
N VAL A 39 10.24 -15.66 -18.40
CA VAL A 39 11.44 -14.81 -18.32
C VAL A 39 12.73 -15.64 -18.45
N SER A 40 12.62 -16.88 -18.91
CA SER A 40 13.74 -17.81 -19.07
C SER A 40 14.83 -17.26 -20.01
N ASP A 41 14.43 -16.55 -21.07
CA ASP A 41 15.33 -15.87 -21.99
C ASP A 41 16.11 -14.72 -21.33
N LEU A 42 15.47 -13.99 -20.41
CA LEU A 42 16.10 -12.92 -19.63
C LEU A 42 17.10 -13.50 -18.64
N LYS A 43 16.72 -14.59 -17.95
CA LYS A 43 17.62 -15.35 -17.08
C LYS A 43 18.85 -15.86 -17.83
N ALA A 44 18.66 -16.46 -19.01
CA ALA A 44 19.74 -17.03 -19.80
C ALA A 44 20.76 -16.00 -20.30
N ARG A 45 20.34 -14.73 -20.46
CA ARG A 45 21.18 -13.62 -20.93
C ARG A 45 21.62 -12.68 -19.81
N PHE A 46 21.30 -13.00 -18.56
CA PHE A 46 21.63 -12.13 -17.42
C PHE A 46 23.13 -12.03 -17.21
N THR A 47 23.61 -10.81 -17.01
CA THR A 47 24.98 -10.47 -16.65
C THR A 47 24.97 -9.29 -15.68
N SER A 48 26.07 -9.10 -14.96
CA SER A 48 26.23 -7.90 -14.13
C SER A 48 26.19 -6.60 -14.93
N ALA A 49 26.53 -6.62 -16.23
CA ALA A 49 26.51 -5.42 -17.08
C ALA A 49 25.11 -5.01 -17.55
N ASN A 50 24.16 -5.95 -17.66
CA ASN A 50 22.81 -5.71 -18.20
C ASN A 50 21.68 -5.86 -17.16
N TRP A 51 22.02 -5.81 -15.87
CA TRP A 51 21.08 -6.06 -14.78
C TRP A 51 19.86 -5.12 -14.83
N MET A 52 20.05 -3.82 -15.15
CA MET A 52 18.96 -2.85 -15.20
C MET A 52 18.02 -3.10 -16.37
N GLN A 53 18.57 -3.41 -17.56
CA GLN A 53 17.75 -3.82 -18.71
C GLN A 53 16.99 -5.11 -18.42
N THR A 54 17.63 -6.05 -17.71
CA THR A 54 16.98 -7.29 -17.27
C THR A 54 15.84 -7.00 -16.30
N LEU A 55 16.05 -6.12 -15.31
CA LEU A 55 15.02 -5.68 -14.36
C LEU A 55 13.80 -5.12 -15.08
N GLN A 56 14.02 -4.14 -15.96
CA GLN A 56 12.96 -3.45 -16.68
C GLN A 56 12.19 -4.42 -17.58
N ALA A 57 12.86 -5.30 -18.32
CA ALA A 57 12.21 -6.28 -19.18
C ALA A 57 11.43 -7.36 -18.39
N MET A 58 11.99 -7.81 -17.27
CA MET A 58 11.35 -8.80 -16.39
C MET A 58 10.05 -8.23 -15.80
N TYR A 59 10.09 -7.02 -15.25
CA TYR A 59 8.90 -6.37 -14.72
C TYR A 59 7.93 -5.91 -15.80
N GLN A 60 8.39 -5.53 -16.99
CA GLN A 60 7.46 -5.26 -18.09
C GLN A 60 6.51 -6.44 -18.35
N ARG A 61 7.04 -7.67 -18.29
CA ARG A 61 6.27 -8.89 -18.51
C ARG A 61 5.42 -9.27 -17.30
N ARG A 62 5.96 -9.11 -16.09
CA ARG A 62 5.36 -9.70 -14.88
C ARG A 62 4.67 -8.70 -13.95
N TRP A 63 5.10 -7.45 -13.92
CA TRP A 63 4.59 -6.40 -13.04
C TRP A 63 4.95 -4.99 -13.55
N PRO A 64 4.18 -4.43 -14.50
CA PRO A 64 4.50 -3.14 -15.13
C PRO A 64 4.70 -1.97 -14.15
N SER A 65 4.09 -1.99 -12.97
CA SER A 65 4.32 -0.96 -11.93
C SER A 65 5.76 -0.95 -11.42
N GLY A 66 6.37 -2.13 -11.26
CA GLY A 66 7.79 -2.25 -10.89
C GLY A 66 8.71 -1.77 -12.01
N GLN A 67 8.34 -2.01 -13.27
CA GLN A 67 9.07 -1.47 -14.41
C GLN A 67 9.00 0.07 -14.39
N GLY A 68 7.81 0.64 -14.17
CA GLY A 68 7.62 2.09 -14.10
C GLY A 68 8.55 2.75 -13.08
N LEU A 69 8.65 2.18 -11.87
CA LEU A 69 9.58 2.68 -10.85
C LEU A 69 11.04 2.52 -11.30
N ALA A 70 11.43 1.36 -11.82
CA ALA A 70 12.80 1.11 -12.29
C ALA A 70 13.23 2.05 -13.44
N VAL A 71 12.28 2.49 -14.27
CA VAL A 71 12.52 3.52 -15.30
C VAL A 71 12.63 4.90 -14.67
N ALA A 72 11.73 5.25 -13.75
CA ALA A 72 11.73 6.53 -13.05
C ALA A 72 13.03 6.75 -12.26
N GLN A 73 13.58 5.69 -11.67
CA GLN A 73 14.80 5.69 -10.87
C GLN A 73 16.04 5.21 -11.62
N VAL A 74 16.02 5.12 -12.96
CA VAL A 74 17.16 4.56 -13.72
C VAL A 74 18.50 5.28 -13.51
N ARG A 75 18.44 6.54 -13.03
CA ARG A 75 19.61 7.38 -12.75
C ARG A 75 19.98 7.43 -11.27
N ASP A 76 19.27 6.73 -10.41
CA ASP A 76 19.65 6.66 -9.00
C ASP A 76 21.01 5.92 -8.88
N GLN A 77 21.92 6.52 -8.14
CA GLN A 77 23.24 5.95 -7.85
C GLN A 77 23.17 4.84 -6.78
N TYR A 78 22.10 4.80 -5.97
CA TYR A 78 21.96 3.91 -4.83
C TYR A 78 21.58 2.47 -5.19
N TRP A 79 21.01 2.22 -6.38
CA TRP A 79 20.71 0.87 -6.89
C TRP A 79 21.81 -0.16 -6.62
N ASN A 80 23.07 0.22 -6.84
CA ASN A 80 24.21 -0.69 -6.74
C ASN A 80 24.45 -1.21 -5.32
N GLN A 81 23.89 -0.56 -4.29
CA GLN A 81 23.99 -1.00 -2.90
C GLN A 81 23.05 -2.17 -2.61
N PHE A 82 21.93 -2.26 -3.33
CA PHE A 82 20.85 -3.20 -3.03
C PHE A 82 20.73 -4.33 -4.06
N VAL A 83 21.30 -4.17 -5.25
CA VAL A 83 21.21 -5.17 -6.32
C VAL A 83 22.38 -6.14 -6.30
N GLN A 84 22.09 -7.43 -6.12
CA GLN A 84 23.08 -8.50 -6.28
C GLN A 84 23.15 -8.95 -7.74
N LYS A 85 24.36 -9.04 -8.30
CA LYS A 85 24.57 -9.21 -9.75
C LYS A 85 25.39 -10.43 -10.15
N ASN A 86 25.69 -11.29 -9.19
CA ASN A 86 26.52 -12.49 -9.36
C ASN A 86 25.76 -13.67 -9.99
N SER A 87 24.43 -13.69 -9.91
CA SER A 87 23.57 -14.68 -10.57
C SER A 87 22.15 -14.11 -10.73
N PHE A 88 21.36 -14.70 -11.61
CA PHE A 88 19.97 -14.28 -11.78
C PHE A 88 19.12 -14.55 -10.53
N GLU A 89 19.37 -15.65 -9.82
CA GLU A 89 18.69 -15.97 -8.56
C GLU A 89 19.01 -14.94 -7.47
N ALA A 90 20.29 -14.59 -7.29
CA ALA A 90 20.67 -13.56 -6.33
C ALA A 90 20.11 -12.18 -6.70
N PHE A 91 20.08 -11.87 -8.00
CA PHE A 91 19.43 -10.67 -8.53
C PHE A 91 17.94 -10.64 -8.21
N ALA A 92 17.19 -11.70 -8.52
CA ALA A 92 15.77 -11.80 -8.21
C ALA A 92 15.52 -11.72 -6.70
N GLU A 93 16.37 -12.34 -5.89
CA GLU A 93 16.28 -12.34 -4.44
C GLU A 93 16.55 -10.98 -3.81
N SER A 94 17.42 -10.16 -4.42
CA SER A 94 17.69 -8.81 -3.95
C SER A 94 16.60 -7.80 -4.31
N MET A 95 15.62 -8.18 -5.13
CA MET A 95 14.59 -7.25 -5.63
C MET A 95 13.63 -6.74 -4.57
N MET A 96 13.41 -7.48 -3.48
CA MET A 96 12.57 -6.98 -2.37
C MET A 96 13.20 -5.71 -1.81
N VAL A 97 14.47 -5.79 -1.40
CA VAL A 97 15.20 -4.66 -0.83
C VAL A 97 15.42 -3.57 -1.88
N ALA A 98 15.90 -3.92 -3.08
CA ALA A 98 16.21 -2.92 -4.10
C ALA A 98 14.98 -2.08 -4.47
N ILE A 99 13.83 -2.70 -4.70
CA ILE A 99 12.61 -1.94 -5.02
C ILE A 99 12.04 -1.22 -3.80
N HIS A 100 12.15 -1.79 -2.60
CA HIS A 100 11.77 -1.11 -1.36
C HIS A 100 12.55 0.19 -1.17
N GLU A 101 13.88 0.14 -1.24
CA GLU A 101 14.74 1.30 -1.02
C GLU A 101 14.61 2.33 -2.15
N GLU A 102 14.49 1.90 -3.41
CA GLU A 102 14.28 2.81 -4.54
C GLU A 102 12.89 3.48 -4.51
N THR A 103 11.93 2.86 -3.81
CA THR A 103 10.66 3.52 -3.49
C THR A 103 10.88 4.64 -2.48
N HIS A 104 11.70 4.44 -1.43
CA HIS A 104 12.08 5.53 -0.52
C HIS A 104 12.78 6.67 -1.27
N MET A 105 13.71 6.35 -2.17
CA MET A 105 14.40 7.36 -2.99
C MET A 105 13.42 8.15 -3.87
N TRP A 106 12.33 7.52 -4.32
CA TRP A 106 11.29 8.23 -5.07
C TRP A 106 10.37 9.07 -4.18
N ASP A 107 9.83 8.46 -3.12
CA ASP A 107 8.82 9.01 -2.22
C ASP A 107 9.37 10.19 -1.40
N LEU A 108 10.64 10.10 -0.99
CA LEU A 108 11.29 11.02 -0.07
C LEU A 108 12.21 12.06 -0.75
N ASP A 109 12.19 12.11 -2.07
CA ASP A 109 12.91 13.14 -2.83
C ASP A 109 12.41 14.55 -2.44
N PRO A 110 13.32 15.49 -2.10
CA PRO A 110 12.97 16.86 -1.71
C PRO A 110 12.14 17.65 -2.74
N ALA A 111 12.15 17.25 -4.01
CA ALA A 111 11.29 17.84 -5.05
C ALA A 111 9.81 17.45 -4.90
N ARG A 112 9.50 16.39 -4.15
CA ARG A 112 8.15 15.81 -4.00
C ARG A 112 7.67 15.74 -2.56
N THR A 113 8.59 15.77 -1.58
CA THR A 113 8.27 15.78 -0.15
C THR A 113 8.85 16.98 0.57
N ARG A 114 8.20 17.36 1.66
CA ARG A 114 8.82 18.13 2.74
C ARG A 114 8.53 17.40 4.03
N TRP A 115 9.59 16.98 4.72
CA TRP A 115 9.50 16.14 5.92
C TRP A 115 8.45 16.69 6.90
N ASN A 116 7.53 15.82 7.30
CA ASN A 116 6.41 16.08 8.21
C ASN A 116 5.38 17.13 7.72
N VAL A 117 5.53 17.71 6.53
CA VAL A 117 4.56 18.68 5.98
C VAL A 117 3.68 18.02 4.93
N TYR A 118 4.29 17.41 3.91
CA TYR A 118 3.60 16.64 2.88
C TYR A 118 4.51 15.56 2.31
N THR A 119 3.90 14.47 1.84
CA THR A 119 4.60 13.32 1.26
C THR A 119 4.17 13.04 -0.17
N ALA A 120 4.91 12.15 -0.82
CA ALA A 120 4.56 11.53 -2.08
C ALA A 120 4.62 10.00 -1.91
N ALA A 121 3.84 9.28 -2.70
CA ALA A 121 3.82 7.82 -2.71
C ALA A 121 3.69 7.31 -4.14
N TRP A 122 4.67 6.52 -4.59
CA TRP A 122 4.54 5.72 -5.81
C TRP A 122 3.59 4.55 -5.54
N ILE A 123 2.41 4.54 -6.16
CA ILE A 123 1.42 3.48 -5.94
C ILE A 123 1.51 2.40 -7.01
N ASN A 124 1.46 2.78 -8.29
CA ASN A 124 1.59 1.87 -9.41
C ASN A 124 1.95 2.63 -10.70
N ALA A 125 2.07 1.94 -11.84
CA ALA A 125 2.41 2.55 -13.13
C ALA A 125 1.46 3.70 -13.56
N SER A 126 0.21 3.69 -13.10
CA SER A 126 -0.82 4.68 -13.47
C SER A 126 -1.10 5.72 -12.40
N ARG A 127 -0.54 5.55 -11.19
CA ARG A 127 -0.89 6.38 -10.04
C ARG A 127 0.32 6.68 -9.17
N GLN A 128 0.54 7.97 -8.98
CA GLN A 128 1.47 8.55 -8.03
C GLN A 128 0.69 9.58 -7.23
N ASP A 129 0.68 9.44 -5.91
CA ASP A 129 0.04 10.42 -5.03
C ASP A 129 1.10 11.42 -4.61
N THR A 130 0.97 12.69 -5.01
CA THR A 130 1.94 13.74 -4.67
C THR A 130 1.30 14.85 -3.85
N THR A 131 2.13 15.48 -3.01
CA THR A 131 1.72 16.59 -2.14
C THR A 131 0.53 16.19 -1.27
N VAL A 132 0.66 15.05 -0.58
CA VAL A 132 -0.32 14.56 0.40
C VAL A 132 -0.01 15.22 1.76
N PRO A 133 -0.86 16.11 2.28
CA PRO A 133 -0.59 16.82 3.54
C PRO A 133 -0.59 15.87 4.74
N LEU A 134 0.37 16.09 5.66
CA LEU A 134 0.56 15.23 6.85
C LEU A 134 0.34 15.96 8.17
N TYR A 135 0.46 17.29 8.20
CA TYR A 135 0.31 18.13 9.39
C TYR A 135 1.17 17.70 10.59
N ASP A 136 2.40 17.28 10.30
CA ASP A 136 3.37 16.73 11.25
C ASP A 136 2.95 15.38 11.83
N GLY A 137 2.33 15.39 13.00
CA GLY A 137 1.93 14.20 13.75
C GLY A 137 2.68 14.08 15.06
N PHE A 138 2.98 12.85 15.45
CA PHE A 138 3.66 12.52 16.71
C PHE A 138 4.59 11.31 16.48
N PRO A 139 5.57 11.08 17.36
CA PRO A 139 6.50 9.95 17.24
C PRO A 139 5.78 8.60 17.11
N ARG A 140 6.09 7.82 16.07
CA ARG A 140 5.44 6.53 15.84
C ARG A 140 5.67 5.52 16.95
N LYS A 141 6.74 5.68 17.75
CA LYS A 141 6.96 4.90 18.99
C LYS A 141 5.78 4.98 19.98
N GLU A 142 4.94 6.01 19.92
CA GLU A 142 3.76 6.14 20.79
C GLU A 142 2.73 5.02 20.59
N ILE A 143 2.81 4.24 19.51
CA ILE A 143 1.94 3.08 19.28
C ILE A 143 2.40 1.82 20.04
N LEU A 144 3.64 1.78 20.54
CA LEU A 144 4.20 0.63 21.26
C LEU A 144 3.29 0.08 22.37
N PRO A 145 2.66 0.92 23.22
CA PRO A 145 1.78 0.41 24.27
C PRO A 145 0.56 -0.36 23.75
N LEU A 146 0.16 -0.20 22.48
CA LEU A 146 -0.95 -0.95 21.88
C LEU A 146 -0.53 -2.33 21.36
N ILE A 147 0.77 -2.61 21.23
CA ILE A 147 1.30 -3.91 20.81
C ILE A 147 1.46 -4.79 22.07
N LYS A 148 0.57 -5.77 22.22
CA LYS A 148 0.50 -6.66 23.40
C LYS A 148 1.06 -8.07 23.15
N ASP A 149 1.41 -8.37 21.91
CA ASP A 149 2.02 -9.62 21.49
C ASP A 149 3.51 -9.42 21.13
N ARG A 150 4.13 -10.48 20.61
CA ARG A 150 5.53 -10.48 20.13
C ARG A 150 5.61 -10.82 18.65
N LEU A 151 4.53 -10.65 17.88
CA LEU A 151 4.47 -11.11 16.50
C LEU A 151 5.46 -10.32 15.61
N SER A 152 5.62 -9.03 15.87
CA SER A 152 6.47 -8.09 15.13
C SER A 152 7.73 -7.66 15.88
N ASP A 153 8.16 -8.38 16.93
CA ASP A 153 9.16 -7.90 17.91
C ASP A 153 10.47 -7.38 17.28
N SER A 154 10.97 -8.03 16.22
CA SER A 154 12.16 -7.59 15.47
C SER A 154 11.95 -6.26 14.75
N MET A 155 10.80 -6.10 14.10
CA MET A 155 10.40 -4.85 13.42
C MET A 155 10.04 -3.76 14.43
N ASP A 156 9.45 -4.10 15.57
CA ASP A 156 9.21 -3.15 16.66
C ASP A 156 10.55 -2.59 17.16
N GLY A 157 11.59 -3.44 17.22
CA GLY A 157 12.97 -3.05 17.52
C GLY A 157 13.51 -1.98 16.58
N ILE A 158 13.37 -2.19 15.28
CA ILE A 158 13.89 -1.29 14.23
C ILE A 158 13.07 -0.01 14.13
N TYR A 159 11.74 -0.12 14.04
CA TYR A 159 10.91 1.00 13.65
C TYR A 159 10.37 1.80 14.84
N LEU A 160 10.21 1.19 16.01
CA LEU A 160 9.52 1.82 17.14
C LEU A 160 10.43 2.04 18.35
N ARG A 161 11.34 1.12 18.65
CA ARG A 161 12.22 1.19 19.84
C ARG A 161 13.56 1.84 19.57
N ASP A 162 14.03 1.81 18.33
CA ASP A 162 15.22 2.58 17.92
C ASP A 162 15.02 4.08 18.17
N GLN A 163 16.08 4.75 18.62
CA GLN A 163 16.03 6.14 19.05
C GLN A 163 15.81 7.13 17.91
N THR A 164 16.14 6.78 16.67
CA THR A 164 15.97 7.67 15.51
C THR A 164 14.69 7.32 14.79
N GLN A 165 14.55 6.05 14.41
CA GLN A 165 13.41 5.53 13.68
C GLN A 165 12.11 5.64 14.50
N GLY A 166 12.16 5.48 15.83
CA GLY A 166 10.98 5.64 16.69
C GLY A 166 10.43 7.07 16.74
N GLU A 167 11.24 8.08 16.42
CA GLU A 167 10.86 9.51 16.39
C GLU A 167 10.22 9.94 15.07
N TYR A 168 10.20 9.07 14.06
CA TYR A 168 9.51 9.40 12.81
C TYR A 168 8.00 9.50 13.03
N HIS A 169 7.36 10.48 12.39
CA HIS A 169 5.92 10.71 12.52
C HIS A 169 5.14 9.92 11.45
N LEU A 170 3.92 10.35 11.12
CA LEU A 170 3.07 9.71 10.11
C LEU A 170 3.79 9.53 8.77
N GLN A 171 4.69 10.46 8.39
CA GLN A 171 5.48 10.32 7.17
C GLN A 171 6.30 9.02 7.16
N GLY A 172 7.01 8.70 8.25
CA GLY A 172 7.81 7.49 8.35
C GLY A 172 6.94 6.22 8.39
N VAL A 173 5.74 6.30 8.95
CA VAL A 173 4.78 5.16 8.92
C VAL A 173 4.30 4.89 7.51
N LEU A 174 3.92 5.94 6.77
CA LEU A 174 3.42 5.81 5.39
C LEU A 174 4.52 5.42 4.40
N ALA A 175 5.73 5.96 4.55
CA ALA A 175 6.87 5.66 3.70
C ALA A 175 7.30 4.19 3.80
N GLU A 176 7.46 3.67 5.02
CA GLU A 176 7.81 2.25 5.24
C GLU A 176 6.72 1.30 4.72
N LEU A 177 5.44 1.66 4.92
CA LEU A 177 4.34 0.90 4.35
C LEU A 177 4.39 0.92 2.81
N ASN A 178 4.55 2.09 2.19
CA ASN A 178 4.57 2.18 0.74
C ASN A 178 5.73 1.43 0.11
N ALA A 179 6.93 1.58 0.67
CA ALA A 179 8.12 0.82 0.27
C ALA A 179 7.92 -0.68 0.45
N GLY A 180 7.32 -1.13 1.56
CA GLY A 180 6.89 -2.52 1.75
C GLY A 180 5.91 -3.02 0.68
N LEU A 181 4.97 -2.16 0.27
CA LEU A 181 3.99 -2.45 -0.78
C LEU A 181 4.57 -2.41 -2.20
N MET A 182 5.78 -1.91 -2.38
CA MET A 182 6.55 -2.05 -3.62
C MET A 182 7.50 -3.26 -3.55
N GLY A 183 8.11 -3.53 -2.39
CA GLY A 183 9.01 -4.66 -2.19
C GLY A 183 8.31 -6.03 -2.23
N LEU A 184 7.10 -6.16 -1.67
CA LEU A 184 6.35 -7.42 -1.71
C LEU A 184 6.02 -7.90 -3.14
N PRO A 185 5.39 -7.08 -4.01
CA PRO A 185 5.18 -7.48 -5.39
C PRO A 185 6.47 -7.76 -6.16
N ALA A 186 7.53 -7.00 -5.91
CA ALA A 186 8.83 -7.16 -6.57
C ALA A 186 9.34 -8.60 -6.51
N VAL A 187 9.17 -9.28 -5.36
CA VAL A 187 9.56 -10.69 -5.19
C VAL A 187 8.44 -11.70 -5.38
N THR A 188 7.18 -11.28 -5.20
CA THR A 188 6.02 -12.16 -5.49
C THR A 188 6.00 -12.58 -6.96
N VAL A 189 6.34 -11.65 -7.87
CA VAL A 189 6.32 -11.93 -9.31
C VAL A 189 7.55 -12.69 -9.81
N VAL A 190 8.52 -13.00 -8.96
CA VAL A 190 9.72 -13.80 -9.29
C VAL A 190 9.99 -14.88 -8.24
N GLN A 191 8.97 -15.27 -7.49
CA GLN A 191 9.06 -16.17 -6.33
C GLN A 191 9.76 -17.50 -6.62
N GLU A 192 9.73 -17.98 -7.87
CA GLU A 192 10.36 -19.23 -8.26
C GLU A 192 11.89 -19.17 -8.20
N TYR A 193 12.46 -17.96 -8.25
CA TYR A 193 13.90 -17.72 -8.16
C TYR A 193 14.36 -17.37 -6.74
N ILE A 194 13.42 -17.18 -5.81
CA ILE A 194 13.69 -16.83 -4.41
C ILE A 194 14.05 -18.08 -3.62
N LYS A 195 15.22 -18.07 -2.97
CA LYS A 195 15.71 -19.15 -2.12
C LYS A 195 15.44 -18.94 -0.62
N GLY A 196 15.02 -17.74 -0.21
CA GLY A 196 14.44 -17.47 1.11
C GLY A 196 15.37 -16.77 2.11
N ILE A 197 16.49 -16.19 1.67
CA ILE A 197 17.41 -15.43 2.53
C ILE A 197 17.17 -13.91 2.38
N GLY A 198 17.10 -13.40 1.14
CA GLY A 198 17.05 -11.95 0.87
C GLY A 198 15.65 -11.34 0.79
N ALA A 199 14.62 -12.18 0.61
CA ALA A 199 13.24 -11.75 0.38
C ALA A 199 12.24 -12.30 1.41
N SER A 200 12.73 -12.98 2.45
CA SER A 200 11.93 -13.78 3.37
C SER A 200 11.08 -13.00 4.36
N ASN A 201 11.24 -11.69 4.45
CA ASN A 201 10.44 -10.81 5.30
C ASN A 201 9.53 -9.87 4.51
N ALA A 202 9.37 -10.05 3.19
CA ALA A 202 8.58 -9.15 2.35
C ALA A 202 7.12 -9.03 2.83
N ARG A 203 6.50 -10.17 3.20
CA ARG A 203 5.16 -10.22 3.77
C ARG A 203 5.10 -9.60 5.16
N ASP A 204 6.11 -9.84 5.99
CA ASP A 204 6.22 -9.27 7.35
C ASP A 204 6.27 -7.74 7.29
N ILE A 205 7.04 -7.17 6.35
CA ILE A 205 7.18 -5.71 6.20
C ILE A 205 5.82 -5.11 5.85
N ALA A 206 5.13 -5.67 4.84
CA ALA A 206 3.83 -5.16 4.41
C ALA A 206 2.76 -5.31 5.52
N ALA A 207 2.67 -6.49 6.15
CA ALA A 207 1.68 -6.74 7.19
C ALA A 207 1.92 -5.90 8.45
N THR A 208 3.18 -5.76 8.88
CA THR A 208 3.56 -5.04 10.08
C THR A 208 3.44 -3.53 9.91
N ASN A 209 3.88 -2.97 8.79
CA ASN A 209 3.74 -1.52 8.58
C ASN A 209 2.27 -1.11 8.37
N LEU A 210 1.42 -1.99 7.83
CA LEU A 210 -0.04 -1.75 7.83
C LEU A 210 -0.57 -1.74 9.27
N ARG A 211 -0.13 -2.70 10.11
CA ARG A 211 -0.46 -2.70 11.54
C ARG A 211 -0.09 -1.38 12.20
N TYR A 212 1.12 -0.88 11.95
CA TYR A 212 1.58 0.38 12.52
C TYR A 212 0.75 1.57 12.09
N LEU A 213 0.35 1.65 10.81
CA LEU A 213 -0.57 2.69 10.34
C LEU A 213 -1.90 2.65 11.11
N LEU A 214 -2.51 1.48 11.28
CA LEU A 214 -3.78 1.34 12.00
C LEU A 214 -3.66 1.75 13.47
N LEU A 215 -2.59 1.32 14.14
CA LEU A 215 -2.33 1.68 15.53
C LEU A 215 -2.01 3.17 15.66
N TYR A 216 -1.30 3.77 14.70
CA TYR A 216 -1.01 5.20 14.67
C TYR A 216 -2.30 6.00 14.55
N LEU A 217 -3.22 5.60 13.66
CA LEU A 217 -4.53 6.24 13.55
C LEU A 217 -5.35 6.13 14.85
N ARG A 218 -5.27 5.00 15.56
CA ARG A 218 -5.91 4.85 16.88
C ARG A 218 -5.32 5.80 17.91
N VAL A 219 -4.00 5.86 18.01
CA VAL A 219 -3.32 6.82 18.92
C VAL A 219 -3.63 8.26 18.54
N ALA A 220 -3.68 8.58 17.24
CA ALA A 220 -4.06 9.90 16.77
C ALA A 220 -5.45 10.29 17.28
N LYS A 221 -6.44 9.39 17.12
CA LYS A 221 -7.81 9.61 17.61
C LYS A 221 -7.88 9.75 19.14
N ASP A 222 -7.22 8.85 19.86
CA ASP A 222 -7.42 8.72 21.31
C ASP A 222 -6.60 9.74 22.11
N ARG A 223 -5.43 10.16 21.60
CA ARG A 223 -4.44 10.97 22.35
C ARG A 223 -4.10 12.29 21.68
N HIS A 224 -4.41 12.47 20.39
CA HIS A 224 -4.09 13.67 19.62
C HIS A 224 -5.31 14.19 18.83
N PRO A 225 -6.44 14.52 19.50
CA PRO A 225 -7.73 14.80 18.85
C PRO A 225 -7.70 15.97 17.86
N ASP A 226 -6.89 17.00 18.13
CA ASP A 226 -6.69 18.14 17.22
C ASP A 226 -5.99 17.71 15.92
N TYR A 227 -4.97 16.85 16.05
CA TYR A 227 -4.26 16.29 14.91
C TYR A 227 -5.19 15.36 14.12
N TRP A 228 -5.87 14.44 14.81
CA TRP A 228 -6.88 13.55 14.20
C TRP A 228 -7.91 14.32 13.39
N THR A 229 -8.45 15.42 13.93
CA THR A 229 -9.43 16.26 13.25
C THR A 229 -8.87 16.86 11.95
N LYS A 230 -7.58 17.23 11.92
CA LYS A 230 -6.93 17.71 10.70
C LYS A 230 -6.79 16.59 9.67
N ILE A 231 -6.18 15.47 10.03
CA ILE A 231 -5.88 14.39 9.08
C ILE A 231 -7.14 13.65 8.59
N LYS A 232 -8.17 13.50 9.43
CA LYS A 232 -9.45 12.88 9.06
C LYS A 232 -10.23 13.73 8.05
N ASN A 233 -9.95 15.03 7.96
CA ASN A 233 -10.57 15.91 6.98
C ASN A 233 -9.72 16.13 5.71
N GLU A 234 -8.55 15.51 5.60
CA GLU A 234 -7.66 15.64 4.44
C GLU A 234 -7.95 14.57 3.37
N PRO A 235 -8.63 14.91 2.25
CA PRO A 235 -9.10 13.92 1.29
C PRO A 235 -7.97 13.11 0.64
N LYS A 236 -6.81 13.72 0.38
CA LYS A 236 -5.68 13.00 -0.23
C LYS A 236 -5.15 11.93 0.71
N LEU A 237 -5.00 12.25 1.99
CA LEU A 237 -4.50 11.32 2.99
C LEU A 237 -5.48 10.17 3.23
N ARG A 238 -6.79 10.46 3.30
CA ARG A 238 -7.83 9.41 3.37
C ARG A 238 -7.76 8.45 2.19
N THR A 239 -7.60 9.00 0.99
CA THR A 239 -7.50 8.20 -0.24
C THR A 239 -6.22 7.35 -0.24
N LEU A 240 -5.09 7.92 0.18
CA LEU A 240 -3.82 7.20 0.29
C LEU A 240 -3.92 6.04 1.30
N VAL A 241 -4.44 6.28 2.51
CA VAL A 241 -4.62 5.25 3.53
C VAL A 241 -5.52 4.11 3.05
N LEU A 242 -6.66 4.44 2.43
CA LEU A 242 -7.55 3.43 1.85
C LEU A 242 -6.83 2.63 0.74
N THR A 243 -6.08 3.31 -0.12
CA THR A 243 -5.33 2.68 -1.21
C THR A 243 -4.26 1.73 -0.67
N GLN A 244 -3.48 2.15 0.33
CA GLN A 244 -2.46 1.32 0.96
C GLN A 244 -3.08 0.10 1.64
N TRP A 245 -4.21 0.24 2.34
CA TRP A 245 -4.95 -0.90 2.89
C TRP A 245 -5.35 -1.91 1.81
N LEU A 246 -6.06 -1.46 0.77
CA LEU A 246 -6.59 -2.35 -0.27
C LEU A 246 -5.46 -3.00 -1.08
N ARG A 247 -4.37 -2.25 -1.33
CA ARG A 247 -3.15 -2.75 -1.97
C ARG A 247 -2.43 -3.78 -1.11
N THR A 248 -2.39 -3.58 0.20
CA THR A 248 -1.84 -4.58 1.14
C THR A 248 -2.64 -5.87 1.06
N ALA A 249 -3.98 -5.79 1.11
CA ALA A 249 -4.85 -6.95 0.97
C ALA A 249 -4.61 -7.69 -0.34
N TYR A 250 -4.56 -6.97 -1.46
CA TYR A 250 -4.31 -7.51 -2.79
C TYR A 250 -2.98 -8.31 -2.87
N TRP A 251 -1.88 -7.73 -2.40
CA TRP A 251 -0.57 -8.38 -2.51
C TRP A 251 -0.33 -9.47 -1.47
N LEU A 252 -0.89 -9.34 -0.26
CA LEU A 252 -0.84 -10.43 0.71
C LEU A 252 -1.65 -11.65 0.26
N GLU A 253 -2.76 -11.45 -0.44
CA GLU A 253 -3.50 -12.56 -1.06
C GLU A 253 -2.69 -13.22 -2.18
N LYS A 254 -2.16 -12.43 -3.13
CA LYS A 254 -1.36 -12.95 -4.24
C LYS A 254 -0.09 -13.69 -3.82
N SER A 255 0.52 -13.27 -2.71
CA SER A 255 1.73 -13.90 -2.18
C SER A 255 1.46 -15.02 -1.17
N ALA A 256 0.20 -15.30 -0.81
CA ALA A 256 -0.16 -16.33 0.16
C ALA A 256 0.34 -17.74 -0.20
N PRO A 257 0.37 -18.17 -1.48
CA PRO A 257 0.94 -19.48 -1.85
C PRO A 257 2.45 -19.62 -1.57
N TYR A 258 3.14 -18.51 -1.29
CA TYR A 258 4.59 -18.45 -1.14
C TYR A 258 5.02 -18.00 0.27
N THR A 259 4.13 -18.13 1.27
CA THR A 259 4.40 -17.70 2.66
C THR A 259 5.70 -18.27 3.20
N GLY A 260 6.00 -19.54 2.96
CA GLY A 260 7.25 -20.18 3.41
C GLY A 260 8.54 -19.64 2.77
N LYS A 261 8.45 -18.79 1.74
CA LYS A 261 9.60 -18.15 1.08
C LYS A 261 9.65 -16.63 1.28
N LEU A 262 8.48 -15.99 1.36
CA LEU A 262 8.32 -14.54 1.32
C LEU A 262 7.90 -13.94 2.67
N GLY A 263 7.66 -14.78 3.68
CA GLY A 263 7.31 -14.33 5.01
C GLY A 263 7.90 -15.20 6.11
N GLY A 264 8.12 -14.58 7.26
CA GLY A 264 8.38 -15.24 8.52
C GLY A 264 7.15 -15.95 9.06
N PRO A 265 7.32 -16.77 10.12
CA PRO A 265 6.24 -17.59 10.70
C PRO A 265 5.08 -16.77 11.28
N ASN A 266 5.26 -15.46 11.48
CA ASN A 266 4.26 -14.58 12.07
C ASN A 266 3.51 -13.71 11.04
N ALA A 267 3.94 -13.63 9.78
CA ALA A 267 3.37 -12.72 8.79
C ALA A 267 1.84 -12.87 8.65
N ASP A 268 1.34 -14.10 8.62
CA ASP A 268 -0.10 -14.39 8.51
C ASP A 268 -0.86 -14.05 9.80
N LYS A 269 -0.24 -14.26 10.97
CA LYS A 269 -0.84 -13.87 12.26
C LYS A 269 -0.94 -12.35 12.38
N ILE A 270 0.12 -11.62 11.98
CA ILE A 270 0.10 -10.15 11.93
C ILE A 270 -1.00 -9.69 10.98
N THR A 271 -1.08 -10.29 9.79
CA THR A 271 -2.14 -10.00 8.81
C THR A 271 -3.52 -10.17 9.44
N GLN A 272 -3.78 -11.25 10.17
CA GLN A 272 -5.06 -11.46 10.88
C GLN A 272 -5.36 -10.34 11.88
N THR A 273 -4.37 -9.88 12.65
CA THR A 273 -4.56 -8.78 13.61
C THR A 273 -4.94 -7.45 12.95
N ASN A 274 -4.53 -7.21 11.70
CA ASN A 274 -4.93 -6.01 10.96
C ASN A 274 -6.45 -5.96 10.73
N TYR A 275 -7.12 -7.11 10.65
CA TYR A 275 -8.57 -7.23 10.49
C TYR A 275 -9.34 -7.32 11.82
N ALA A 276 -8.69 -7.04 12.96
CA ALA A 276 -9.40 -6.93 14.24
C ALA A 276 -10.48 -5.84 14.17
N PRO A 277 -11.64 -6.00 14.84
CA PRO A 277 -12.76 -5.05 14.75
C PRO A 277 -12.37 -3.60 15.01
N GLU A 278 -11.51 -3.34 15.99
CA GLU A 278 -11.05 -1.99 16.33
C GLU A 278 -10.16 -1.37 15.24
N ASN A 279 -9.43 -2.18 14.49
CA ASN A 279 -8.59 -1.73 13.37
C ASN A 279 -9.44 -1.46 12.11
N LEU A 280 -10.48 -2.27 11.87
CA LEU A 280 -11.46 -1.99 10.82
C LEU A 280 -12.27 -0.74 11.12
N ALA A 281 -12.68 -0.54 12.39
CA ALA A 281 -13.43 0.62 12.81
C ALA A 281 -12.64 1.93 12.65
N ILE A 282 -11.34 1.95 13.02
CA ILE A 282 -10.53 3.16 12.82
C ILE A 282 -10.29 3.45 11.34
N LEU A 283 -10.11 2.42 10.51
CA LEU A 283 -9.95 2.58 9.06
C LEU A 283 -11.23 3.15 8.43
N GLU A 284 -12.39 2.58 8.76
CA GLU A 284 -13.69 3.06 8.27
C GLU A 284 -13.94 4.49 8.70
N GLU A 285 -13.68 4.81 9.97
CA GLU A 285 -13.87 6.17 10.47
C GLU A 285 -12.93 7.16 9.77
N PHE A 286 -11.66 6.80 9.57
CA PHE A 286 -10.69 7.66 8.93
C PHE A 286 -11.00 7.88 7.44
N THR A 287 -11.20 6.80 6.70
CA THR A 287 -11.35 6.83 5.25
C THR A 287 -12.78 7.17 4.82
N GLY A 288 -13.77 6.90 5.66
CA GLY A 288 -15.20 6.94 5.33
C GLY A 288 -15.66 5.73 4.49
N ALA A 289 -14.82 4.71 4.33
CA ALA A 289 -15.10 3.55 3.51
C ALA A 289 -15.12 2.26 4.33
N ARG A 290 -16.17 1.46 4.16
CA ARG A 290 -16.23 0.10 4.68
C ARG A 290 -15.49 -0.84 3.74
N VAL A 291 -14.61 -1.67 4.27
CA VAL A 291 -13.84 -2.66 3.50
C VAL A 291 -14.45 -4.05 3.64
N ARG A 292 -14.29 -4.87 2.60
CA ARG A 292 -14.70 -6.27 2.65
C ARG A 292 -13.71 -7.09 3.49
N THR A 293 -14.25 -8.08 4.20
CA THR A 293 -13.47 -9.02 5.01
C THR A 293 -13.59 -10.46 4.53
N ASP A 294 -14.32 -10.68 3.44
CA ASP A 294 -14.54 -11.97 2.78
C ASP A 294 -13.46 -12.26 1.72
N ALA A 295 -13.80 -12.96 0.64
CA ALA A 295 -12.85 -13.34 -0.41
C ALA A 295 -12.37 -12.18 -1.30
N GLN A 296 -12.90 -10.95 -1.15
CA GLN A 296 -12.48 -9.79 -1.95
C GLN A 296 -11.98 -8.64 -1.06
N LYS A 297 -11.01 -8.93 -0.19
CA LYS A 297 -10.48 -7.99 0.83
C LYS A 297 -9.83 -6.73 0.27
N ASN A 298 -9.49 -6.74 -1.02
CA ASN A 298 -8.99 -5.61 -1.79
C ASN A 298 -10.10 -4.66 -2.29
N CYS A 299 -11.35 -4.81 -1.82
CA CYS A 299 -12.49 -3.96 -2.21
C CYS A 299 -13.20 -3.32 -1.02
N THR A 300 -13.85 -2.18 -1.26
CA THR A 300 -14.88 -1.62 -0.37
C THR A 300 -16.22 -2.35 -0.51
N ILE A 301 -17.15 -2.09 0.41
CA ILE A 301 -18.56 -2.51 0.34
C ILE A 301 -19.35 -1.57 -0.58
#